data_AF-A0A956Y416-F1
#
_entry.id   AF-A0A956Y416-F1
#
_cell.length_a   1.000
_cell.length_b   1.000
_cell.length_c   1.000
_cell.angle_alpha   90.00
_cell.angle_beta   90.00
_cell.angle_gamma   90.00
#
_symmetry.space_group_name_H-M   'P 1'
#
loop_
_entity.id
_entity.type
_entity.pdbx_description
1 polymer ?
#
loop_
_entity_poly.entity_id
_entity_poly.type
_entity_poly.pdbx_seq_one_letter_code
_entity_poly.pdbx_strand_id
1 'polypeptide(L)'
;KQALTLLEQALLTAKNIENISLEMSVIRNMGRNHLLLDHQLEAQKELRQALLLSKSTNDKRSEAAILIDLARYWFTYARWPEAEKFYESALCAADELQHAVLTAEAIYGLCLTEIMARSIIELDDPEDVLIGSATKLKQSLSQIQQTVVEAEHLYQAERYFHKGPDNVPALANRSFVEPIVKWILGEGDTPVRH
;
A
#
# COMPACT_ATOMS: atom_id res chain seq x y z
N LYS A 1 10.13 21.11 -2.31
CA LYS A 1 11.48 21.61 -2.70
C LYS A 1 12.43 21.75 -1.51
N GLN A 2 12.14 22.56 -0.49
CA GLN A 2 13.00 22.66 0.72
C GLN A 2 13.23 21.31 1.43
N ALA A 3 12.22 20.44 1.47
CA ALA A 3 12.35 19.09 2.04
C ALA A 3 13.40 18.22 1.33
N LEU A 4 13.50 18.28 0.00
CA LEU A 4 14.49 17.51 -0.76
C LEU A 4 15.92 17.96 -0.46
N THR A 5 16.16 19.27 -0.37
CA THR A 5 17.48 19.80 -0.01
C THR A 5 17.94 19.34 1.38
N LEU A 6 17.02 19.27 2.35
CA LEU A 6 17.32 18.74 3.68
C LEU A 6 17.58 17.23 3.64
N LEU A 7 16.83 16.48 2.83
CA LEU A 7 17.04 15.04 2.66
C LEU A 7 18.37 14.73 1.97
N GLU A 8 18.81 15.52 0.99
CA GLU A 8 20.12 15.39 0.35
C GLU A 8 21.27 15.60 1.36
N GLN A 9 21.16 16.60 2.24
CA GLN A 9 22.12 16.83 3.32
C GLN A 9 22.11 15.68 4.34
N ALA A 10 20.93 15.17 4.70
CA ALA A 10 20.79 14.02 5.57
C ALA A 10 21.40 12.76 4.94
N LEU A 11 21.25 12.57 3.62
CA LEU A 11 21.82 11.44 2.88
C LEU A 11 23.34 11.50 2.90
N LEU A 12 23.92 12.67 2.66
CA LEU A 12 25.37 12.87 2.73
C LEU A 12 25.89 12.55 4.14
N THR A 13 25.19 13.04 5.16
CA THR A 13 25.55 12.78 6.57
C THR A 13 25.47 11.29 6.87
N ALA A 14 24.38 10.61 6.48
CA ALA A 14 24.17 9.18 6.69
C ALA A 14 25.29 8.33 6.08
N LYS A 15 25.72 8.69 4.86
CA LYS A 15 26.85 8.05 4.17
C LYS A 15 28.17 8.29 4.88
N ASN A 16 28.43 9.52 5.33
CA ASN A 16 29.68 9.87 6.03
C ASN A 16 29.83 9.14 7.37
N ILE A 17 28.74 8.83 8.05
CA ILE A 17 28.73 8.05 9.30
C ILE A 17 28.49 6.56 9.07
N GLU A 18 28.45 6.12 7.81
CA GLU A 18 28.22 4.73 7.39
C GLU A 18 26.94 4.09 7.99
N ASN A 19 25.91 4.91 8.21
CA ASN A 19 24.64 4.44 8.76
C ASN A 19 23.67 4.05 7.64
N ILE A 20 23.71 2.78 7.25
CA ILE A 20 22.90 2.22 6.15
C ILE A 20 21.39 2.32 6.43
N SER A 21 20.96 2.15 7.69
CA SER A 21 19.54 2.26 8.06
C SER A 21 19.02 3.69 7.84
N LEU A 22 19.80 4.69 8.26
CA LEU A 22 19.47 6.09 8.02
C LEU A 22 19.52 6.43 6.53
N GLU A 23 20.53 5.96 5.80
CA GLU A 23 20.64 6.16 4.34
C GLU A 23 19.38 5.63 3.63
N MET A 24 18.98 4.39 3.90
CA MET A 24 17.78 3.78 3.34
C MET A 24 16.51 4.57 3.68
N SER A 25 16.34 4.99 4.95
CA SER A 25 15.18 5.78 5.37
C SER A 25 15.12 7.14 4.67
N VAL A 26 16.28 7.80 4.49
CA VAL A 26 16.36 9.08 3.77
C VAL A 26 16.01 8.88 2.30
N ILE A 27 16.58 7.88 1.63
CA ILE A 27 16.29 7.57 0.22
C ILE A 27 14.81 7.26 0.02
N ARG A 28 14.20 6.46 0.90
CA ARG A 28 12.76 6.17 0.87
C ARG A 28 11.93 7.46 0.95
N ASN A 29 12.30 8.37 1.86
CA ASN A 29 11.59 9.65 2.03
C ASN A 29 11.80 10.62 0.87
N MET A 30 12.97 10.60 0.21
CA MET A 30 13.19 11.31 -1.05
C MET A 30 12.22 10.77 -2.11
N GLY A 31 12.11 9.44 -2.24
CA GLY A 31 11.23 8.82 -3.21
C GLY A 31 9.75 9.22 -3.03
N ARG A 32 9.29 9.25 -1.76
CA ARG A 32 7.95 9.75 -1.41
C ARG A 32 7.76 11.24 -1.75
N ASN A 33 8.76 12.08 -1.46
CA ASN A 33 8.70 13.50 -1.81
C ASN A 33 8.69 13.72 -3.33
N HIS A 34 9.47 12.95 -4.08
CA HIS A 34 9.47 12.99 -5.53
C HIS A 34 8.12 12.54 -6.10
N LEU A 35 7.48 11.53 -5.52
CA LEU A 35 6.11 11.13 -5.90
C LEU A 35 5.10 12.27 -5.67
N LEU A 36 5.16 12.96 -4.54
CA LEU A 36 4.29 14.11 -4.24
C LEU A 36 4.53 15.31 -5.17
N LEU A 37 5.71 15.42 -5.75
CA LEU A 37 6.09 16.46 -6.70
C LEU A 37 5.89 16.04 -8.16
N ASP A 38 5.35 14.84 -8.42
CA ASP A 38 5.18 14.23 -9.73
C ASP A 38 6.52 14.05 -10.52
N HIS A 39 7.62 13.90 -9.79
CA HIS A 39 8.93 13.58 -10.34
C HIS A 39 9.08 12.06 -10.48
N GLN A 40 8.39 11.51 -11.49
CA GLN A 40 8.19 10.07 -11.65
C GLN A 40 9.49 9.25 -11.68
N LEU A 41 10.49 9.69 -12.44
CA LEU A 41 11.74 8.92 -12.64
C LEU A 41 12.57 8.86 -11.35
N GLU A 42 12.69 10.00 -10.65
CA GLU A 42 13.40 10.12 -9.39
C GLU A 42 12.72 9.31 -8.29
N ALA A 43 11.39 9.43 -8.16
CA ALA A 43 10.61 8.68 -7.19
C ALA A 43 10.84 7.17 -7.33
N GLN A 44 10.72 6.65 -8.55
CA GLN A 44 10.92 5.22 -8.80
C GLN A 44 12.36 4.78 -8.51
N LYS A 45 13.34 5.58 -8.94
CA LYS A 45 14.76 5.27 -8.77
C LYS A 45 15.12 5.17 -7.29
N GLU A 46 14.69 6.15 -6.49
CA GLU A 46 14.99 6.22 -5.07
C GLU A 46 14.28 5.10 -4.30
N LEU A 47 12.99 4.86 -4.54
CA LEU A 47 12.28 3.75 -3.90
C LEU A 47 12.91 2.39 -4.23
N ARG A 48 13.37 2.17 -5.48
CA ARG A 48 14.10 0.94 -5.85
C ARG A 48 15.47 0.84 -5.18
N GLN A 49 16.18 1.96 -5.03
CA GLN A 49 17.46 2.00 -4.32
C GLN A 49 17.27 1.68 -2.83
N ALA A 50 16.26 2.25 -2.18
CA ALA A 50 15.91 1.91 -0.80
C ALA A 50 15.56 0.42 -0.67
N LEU A 51 14.80 -0.14 -1.62
CA LEU A 51 14.47 -1.57 -1.63
C LEU A 51 15.73 -2.44 -1.71
N LEU A 52 16.69 -2.08 -2.57
CA LEU A 52 17.96 -2.80 -2.68
C LEU A 52 18.73 -2.79 -1.34
N LEU A 53 18.78 -1.64 -0.66
CA LEU A 53 19.44 -1.50 0.64
C LEU A 53 18.74 -2.31 1.74
N SER A 54 17.40 -2.31 1.77
CA SER A 54 16.64 -3.13 2.73
C SER A 54 16.95 -4.62 2.55
N LYS A 55 17.07 -5.09 1.30
CA LYS A 55 17.43 -6.47 0.98
C LYS A 55 18.87 -6.80 1.36
N SER A 56 19.82 -5.91 1.09
CA SER A 56 21.24 -6.16 1.44
C SER A 56 21.49 -6.17 2.95
N THR A 57 20.65 -5.48 3.72
CA THR A 57 20.72 -5.44 5.19
C THR A 57 19.79 -6.46 5.86
N ASN A 58 19.01 -7.21 5.08
CA ASN A 58 17.95 -8.11 5.55
C ASN A 58 16.94 -7.41 6.49
N ASP A 59 16.71 -6.11 6.31
CA ASP A 59 15.70 -5.35 7.04
C ASP A 59 14.32 -5.58 6.40
N LYS A 60 13.68 -6.65 6.84
CA LYS A 60 12.36 -7.09 6.36
C LYS A 60 11.26 -6.07 6.62
N ARG A 61 11.32 -5.34 7.73
CA ARG A 61 10.30 -4.33 8.06
C ARG A 61 10.37 -3.17 7.08
N SER A 62 11.59 -2.68 6.80
CA SER A 62 11.80 -1.63 5.82
C SER A 62 11.50 -2.13 4.40
N GLU A 63 11.84 -3.37 4.07
CA GLU A 63 11.48 -4.01 2.80
C GLU A 63 9.95 -3.95 2.56
N ALA A 64 9.14 -4.41 3.52
CA ALA A 64 7.68 -4.35 3.43
C ALA A 64 7.16 -2.91 3.25
N ALA A 65 7.65 -1.96 4.04
CA ALA A 65 7.24 -0.56 3.93
C ALA A 65 7.62 0.09 2.58
N ILE A 66 8.77 -0.26 2.01
CA ILE A 66 9.21 0.24 0.70
C ILE A 66 8.40 -0.40 -0.44
N LEU A 67 8.02 -1.68 -0.30
CA LEU A 67 7.14 -2.35 -1.26
C LEU A 67 5.76 -1.67 -1.31
N ILE A 68 5.21 -1.24 -0.17
CA ILE A 68 3.98 -0.42 -0.11
C ILE A 68 4.16 0.90 -0.88
N ASP A 69 5.27 1.60 -0.69
CA ASP A 69 5.52 2.87 -1.40
C ASP A 69 5.68 2.67 -2.92
N LEU A 70 6.32 1.57 -3.35
CA LEU A 70 6.40 1.21 -4.76
C LEU A 70 5.03 0.85 -5.34
N ALA A 71 4.19 0.17 -4.58
CA ALA A 71 2.82 -0.11 -4.97
C ALA A 71 2.01 1.18 -5.13
N ARG A 72 2.14 2.13 -4.19
CA ARG A 72 1.54 3.47 -4.28
C ARG A 72 2.03 4.22 -5.50
N TYR A 73 3.33 4.19 -5.79
CA TYR A 73 3.89 4.78 -7.00
C TYR A 73 3.16 4.27 -8.26
N TRP A 74 3.01 2.94 -8.41
CA TRP A 74 2.33 2.39 -9.58
C TRP A 74 0.84 2.69 -9.59
N PHE A 75 0.20 2.68 -8.43
CA PHE A 75 -1.21 3.08 -8.26
C PHE A 75 -1.44 4.52 -8.72
N THR A 76 -0.59 5.47 -8.30
CA THR A 76 -0.66 6.89 -8.69
C THR A 76 -0.62 7.07 -10.21
N TYR A 77 0.15 6.24 -10.91
CA TYR A 77 0.28 6.27 -12.38
C TYR A 77 -0.67 5.30 -13.08
N ALA A 78 -1.73 4.84 -12.41
CA ALA A 78 -2.77 3.94 -12.94
C ALA A 78 -2.24 2.63 -13.54
N ARG A 79 -1.08 2.17 -13.05
CA ARG A 79 -0.46 0.89 -13.40
C ARG A 79 -0.91 -0.17 -12.40
N TRP A 80 -2.19 -0.56 -12.50
CA TRP A 80 -2.84 -1.43 -11.51
C TRP A 80 -2.19 -2.81 -11.38
N PRO A 81 -1.84 -3.53 -12.46
CA PRO A 81 -1.18 -4.84 -12.34
C PRO A 81 0.16 -4.77 -11.61
N GLU A 82 0.92 -3.70 -11.84
CA GLU A 82 2.17 -3.45 -11.14
C GLU A 82 1.93 -3.10 -9.66
N ALA A 83 0.96 -2.24 -9.37
CA ALA A 83 0.58 -1.88 -8.01
C ALA A 83 0.16 -3.11 -7.20
N GLU A 84 -0.69 -3.96 -7.77
CA GLU A 84 -1.17 -5.22 -7.17
C GLU A 84 0.01 -6.10 -6.77
N LYS A 85 0.92 -6.40 -7.72
CA LYS A 85 2.11 -7.21 -7.47
C LYS A 85 2.97 -6.70 -6.31
N PHE A 86 3.15 -5.38 -6.22
CA PHE A 86 3.95 -4.79 -5.14
C PHE A 86 3.21 -4.82 -3.80
N TYR A 87 1.89 -4.61 -3.76
CA TYR A 87 1.13 -4.76 -2.52
C TYR A 87 1.05 -6.22 -2.05
N GLU A 88 0.91 -7.21 -2.95
CA GLU A 88 0.98 -8.63 -2.58
C GLU A 88 2.34 -9.00 -1.97
N SER A 89 3.41 -8.49 -2.57
CA SER A 89 4.77 -8.68 -2.04
C SER A 89 4.94 -8.03 -0.67
N ALA A 90 4.39 -6.83 -0.48
CA ALA A 90 4.40 -6.13 0.81
C ALA A 90 3.61 -6.88 1.88
N LEU A 91 2.45 -7.42 1.51
CA LEU A 91 1.59 -8.17 2.41
C LEU A 91 2.28 -9.45 2.89
N CYS A 92 2.86 -10.22 1.98
CA CYS A 92 3.64 -11.42 2.32
C CYS A 92 4.76 -11.08 3.31
N ALA A 93 5.55 -10.04 3.03
CA ALA A 93 6.62 -9.61 3.92
C ALA A 93 6.11 -9.09 5.28
N ALA A 94 4.96 -8.41 5.31
CA ALA A 94 4.36 -7.92 6.56
C ALA A 94 3.78 -9.05 7.41
N ASP A 95 3.22 -10.09 6.79
CA ASP A 95 2.68 -11.27 7.45
C ASP A 95 3.78 -12.13 8.08
N GLU A 96 4.88 -12.36 7.35
CA GLU A 96 6.09 -13.02 7.89
C GLU A 96 6.60 -12.34 9.17
N LEU A 97 6.38 -11.02 9.28
CA LEU A 97 6.77 -10.19 10.43
C LEU A 97 5.68 -10.07 11.50
N GLN A 98 4.47 -10.58 11.26
CA GLN A 98 3.28 -10.35 12.08
C GLN A 98 3.04 -8.85 12.37
N HIS A 99 3.32 -7.99 11.37
CA HIS A 99 3.29 -6.54 11.54
C HIS A 99 1.93 -5.95 11.12
N ALA A 100 0.97 -5.99 12.04
CA ALA A 100 -0.43 -5.60 11.82
C ALA A 100 -0.65 -4.31 10.98
N VAL A 101 0.11 -3.24 11.25
CA VAL A 101 -0.04 -1.96 10.51
C VAL A 101 0.37 -2.08 9.04
N LEU A 102 1.44 -2.82 8.74
CA LEU A 102 1.92 -2.97 7.35
C LEU A 102 1.02 -3.94 6.58
N THR A 103 0.55 -4.98 7.25
CA THR A 103 -0.48 -5.89 6.75
C THR A 103 -1.75 -5.12 6.38
N ALA A 104 -2.25 -4.28 7.28
CA ALA A 104 -3.41 -3.42 7.06
C ALA A 104 -3.21 -2.48 5.85
N GLU A 105 -2.08 -1.76 5.79
CA GLU A 105 -1.78 -0.86 4.68
C GLU A 105 -1.70 -1.59 3.32
N ALA A 106 -1.10 -2.78 3.28
CA ALA A 106 -0.98 -3.57 2.06
C ALA A 106 -2.34 -4.12 1.59
N ILE A 107 -3.17 -4.64 2.51
CA ILE A 107 -4.51 -5.14 2.19
C ILE A 107 -5.38 -4.04 1.60
N TYR A 108 -5.40 -2.87 2.22
CA TYR A 108 -6.19 -1.75 1.72
C TYR A 108 -5.71 -1.27 0.34
N GLY A 109 -4.38 -1.22 0.14
CA GLY A 109 -3.78 -0.95 -1.15
C GLY A 109 -4.22 -1.92 -2.25
N LEU A 110 -4.28 -3.22 -1.95
CA LEU A 110 -4.82 -4.24 -2.85
C LEU A 110 -6.30 -3.99 -3.16
N CYS A 111 -7.13 -3.73 -2.15
CA CYS A 111 -8.55 -3.44 -2.34
C CYS A 111 -8.76 -2.28 -3.31
N LEU A 112 -8.08 -1.15 -3.08
CA LEU A 112 -8.20 0.02 -3.94
C LEU A 112 -7.72 -0.27 -5.36
N THR A 113 -6.59 -0.95 -5.51
CA THR A 113 -6.03 -1.29 -6.82
C THR A 113 -7.01 -2.12 -7.64
N GLU A 114 -7.62 -3.13 -7.03
CA GLU A 114 -8.64 -3.98 -7.67
C GLU A 114 -9.90 -3.20 -8.06
N ILE A 115 -10.41 -2.34 -7.19
CA ILE A 115 -11.58 -1.48 -7.49
C ILE A 115 -11.27 -0.59 -8.68
N MET A 116 -10.12 0.09 -8.67
CA MET A 116 -9.73 1.01 -9.73
C MET A 116 -9.50 0.28 -11.06
N ALA A 117 -8.87 -0.90 -11.03
CA ALA A 117 -8.69 -1.73 -12.23
C ALA A 117 -10.02 -2.13 -12.88
N ARG A 118 -11.07 -2.39 -12.07
CA ARG A 118 -12.40 -2.80 -12.54
C ARG A 118 -13.30 -1.63 -12.95
N SER A 119 -13.18 -0.48 -12.28
CA SER A 119 -13.95 0.73 -12.62
C SER A 119 -13.70 1.26 -14.04
N ILE A 120 -12.62 0.81 -14.69
CA ILE A 120 -12.27 1.13 -16.08
C ILE A 120 -13.00 0.20 -17.08
N ILE A 121 -13.53 -0.94 -16.63
CA ILE A 121 -14.07 -1.98 -17.51
C ILE A 121 -15.60 -1.93 -17.61
N GLU A 122 -16.35 -1.60 -16.56
CA GLU A 122 -17.82 -1.49 -16.60
C GLU A 122 -18.31 -0.62 -15.42
N LEU A 123 -19.06 0.45 -15.69
CA LEU A 123 -19.71 1.31 -14.68
C LEU A 123 -21.22 1.07 -14.68
N ASP A 124 -21.68 -0.14 -14.35
CA ASP A 124 -23.12 -0.36 -14.14
C ASP A 124 -23.50 -0.79 -12.70
N ASP A 125 -22.58 -1.28 -11.86
CA ASP A 125 -22.88 -1.49 -10.44
C ASP A 125 -21.63 -1.49 -9.52
N PRO A 126 -21.43 -0.44 -8.69
CA PRO A 126 -20.30 -0.37 -7.76
C PRO A 126 -20.33 -1.45 -6.66
N GLU A 127 -21.50 -2.02 -6.32
CA GLU A 127 -21.58 -3.08 -5.30
C GLU A 127 -21.01 -4.41 -5.80
N ASP A 128 -21.32 -4.82 -7.03
CA ASP A 128 -20.79 -6.05 -7.63
C ASP A 128 -19.27 -5.99 -7.84
N VAL A 129 -18.75 -4.81 -8.19
CA VAL A 129 -17.31 -4.56 -8.27
C VAL A 129 -16.65 -4.73 -6.90
N LEU A 130 -17.24 -4.17 -5.84
CA LEU A 130 -16.74 -4.28 -4.47
C LEU A 130 -16.76 -5.74 -3.98
N ILE A 131 -17.85 -6.48 -4.23
CA ILE A 131 -17.97 -7.90 -3.87
C ILE A 131 -16.94 -8.74 -4.63
N GLY A 132 -16.76 -8.49 -5.92
CA GLY A 132 -15.77 -9.18 -6.74
C GLY A 132 -14.32 -8.88 -6.33
N SER A 133 -14.02 -7.65 -5.90
CA SER A 133 -12.72 -7.27 -5.33
C SER A 133 -12.49 -7.93 -3.98
N ALA A 134 -13.51 -7.96 -3.10
CA ALA A 134 -13.45 -8.65 -1.82
C ALA A 134 -13.22 -10.16 -1.98
N THR A 135 -13.82 -10.77 -3.01
CA THR A 135 -13.67 -12.20 -3.31
C THR A 135 -12.27 -12.55 -3.78
N LYS A 136 -11.69 -11.76 -4.68
CA LYS A 136 -10.29 -11.94 -5.11
C LYS A 136 -9.32 -11.65 -3.97
N LEU A 137 -9.55 -10.60 -3.20
CA LEU A 137 -8.76 -10.31 -2.02
C LEU A 137 -8.76 -11.53 -1.10
N LYS A 138 -9.93 -12.11 -0.79
CA LYS A 138 -10.03 -13.37 -0.02
C LYS A 138 -9.25 -14.51 -0.67
N GLN A 139 -9.23 -14.61 -1.99
CA GLN A 139 -8.49 -15.63 -2.72
C GLN A 139 -6.97 -15.40 -2.61
N SER A 140 -6.45 -14.21 -2.91
CA SER A 140 -5.04 -13.85 -2.75
C SER A 140 -4.58 -13.99 -1.29
N LEU A 141 -5.42 -13.57 -0.34
CA LEU A 141 -5.20 -13.77 1.10
C LEU A 141 -5.17 -15.24 1.49
N SER A 142 -6.07 -16.08 0.94
CA SER A 142 -6.09 -17.52 1.23
C SER A 142 -4.87 -18.26 0.69
N GLN A 143 -4.21 -17.72 -0.34
CA GLN A 143 -2.98 -18.27 -0.91
C GLN A 143 -1.73 -17.89 -0.10
N ILE A 144 -1.78 -16.78 0.63
CA ILE A 144 -0.76 -16.39 1.61
C ILE A 144 -1.06 -17.20 2.88
N GLN A 145 -0.51 -18.42 2.94
CA GLN A 145 -0.72 -19.39 4.04
C GLN A 145 -0.28 -18.82 5.40
N GLN A 146 -1.11 -18.00 6.06
CA GLN A 146 -1.18 -17.73 7.51
C GLN A 146 -1.91 -16.42 7.90
N THR A 147 -2.35 -15.59 6.95
CA THR A 147 -3.03 -14.33 7.31
C THR A 147 -4.49 -14.57 7.70
N VAL A 148 -4.79 -14.54 9.01
CA VAL A 148 -6.15 -14.26 9.47
C VAL A 148 -6.39 -12.76 9.27
N VAL A 149 -7.06 -12.39 8.18
CA VAL A 149 -7.49 -11.01 7.98
C VAL A 149 -8.67 -10.74 8.91
N GLU A 150 -8.34 -10.31 10.11
CA GLU A 150 -9.30 -9.84 11.09
C GLU A 150 -9.92 -8.52 10.60
N ALA A 151 -11.22 -8.35 10.85
CA ALA A 151 -11.95 -7.10 10.58
C ALA A 151 -11.21 -5.86 11.13
N GLU A 152 -10.51 -6.03 12.26
CA GLU A 152 -9.69 -5.00 12.88
C GLU A 152 -8.56 -4.50 11.96
N HIS A 153 -7.90 -5.38 11.19
CA HIS A 153 -6.86 -4.97 10.25
C HIS A 153 -7.42 -4.06 9.15
N LEU A 154 -8.64 -4.34 8.67
CA LEU A 154 -9.29 -3.52 7.67
C LEU A 154 -9.72 -2.17 8.24
N TYR A 155 -10.32 -2.14 9.43
CA TYR A 155 -10.70 -0.89 10.11
C TYR A 155 -9.49 0.00 10.42
N GLN A 156 -8.38 -0.60 10.87
CA GLN A 156 -7.14 0.15 11.08
C GLN A 156 -6.57 0.70 9.78
N ALA A 157 -6.68 -0.04 8.67
CA ALA A 157 -6.25 0.43 7.36
C ALA A 157 -7.06 1.66 6.92
N GLU A 158 -8.39 1.58 6.98
CA GLU A 158 -9.29 2.70 6.67
C GLU A 158 -8.98 3.93 7.53
N ARG A 159 -8.84 3.74 8.84
CA ARG A 159 -8.51 4.82 9.77
C ARG A 159 -7.16 5.47 9.48
N TYR A 160 -6.15 4.68 9.12
CA TYR A 160 -4.83 5.18 8.77
C TYR A 160 -4.86 5.98 7.47
N PHE A 161 -5.58 5.52 6.45
CA PHE A 161 -5.71 6.23 5.18
C PHE A 161 -6.54 7.52 5.27
N HIS A 162 -7.58 7.57 6.10
CA HIS A 162 -8.30 8.83 6.37
C HIS A 162 -7.43 9.86 7.10
N LYS A 163 -6.47 9.41 7.92
CA LYS A 163 -5.59 10.28 8.71
C LYS A 163 -4.23 10.55 8.05
N GLY A 164 -3.87 9.78 7.02
CA GLY A 164 -2.55 9.80 6.39
C GLY A 164 -2.36 10.94 5.38
N PRO A 165 -1.11 11.32 5.09
CA PRO A 165 -0.78 12.39 4.15
C PRO A 165 -1.09 12.06 2.68
N ASP A 166 -1.25 10.78 2.34
CA ASP A 166 -1.45 10.27 0.97
C ASP A 166 -2.96 10.06 0.67
N ASN A 167 -3.84 10.92 1.21
CA ASN A 167 -5.28 10.80 0.99
C ASN A 167 -5.60 10.90 -0.52
N VAL A 168 -6.43 10.00 -1.04
CA VAL A 168 -6.95 10.12 -2.41
C VAL A 168 -8.22 10.96 -2.31
N PRO A 169 -8.24 12.24 -2.76
CA PRO A 169 -9.34 13.16 -2.46
C PRO A 169 -10.70 12.67 -2.98
N ALA A 170 -10.71 11.92 -4.09
CA ALA A 170 -11.92 11.32 -4.67
C ALA A 170 -12.56 10.23 -3.79
N LEU A 171 -11.80 9.67 -2.85
CA LEU A 171 -12.19 8.50 -2.04
C LEU A 171 -12.36 8.84 -0.55
N ALA A 172 -12.04 10.09 -0.14
CA ALA A 172 -11.96 10.50 1.25
C ALA A 172 -13.27 10.37 2.06
N ASN A 173 -14.42 10.29 1.37
CA ASN A 173 -15.75 10.21 1.99
C ASN A 173 -16.47 8.87 1.74
N ARG A 174 -15.81 7.86 1.16
CA ARG A 174 -16.40 6.55 0.90
C ARG A 174 -15.69 5.49 1.76
N SER A 175 -16.45 4.83 2.63
CA SER A 175 -15.95 3.65 3.33
C SER A 175 -15.94 2.47 2.37
N PHE A 176 -14.75 1.93 2.10
CA PHE A 176 -14.57 0.70 1.31
C PHE A 176 -14.40 -0.52 2.21
N VAL A 177 -14.15 -0.28 3.49
CA VAL A 177 -13.82 -1.33 4.46
C VAL A 177 -15.07 -1.90 5.12
N GLU A 178 -16.08 -1.09 5.40
CA GLU A 178 -17.29 -1.57 6.07
C GLU A 178 -18.03 -2.68 5.29
N PRO A 179 -18.23 -2.58 3.94
CA PRO A 179 -18.85 -3.68 3.18
C PRO A 179 -18.00 -4.95 3.16
N ILE A 180 -16.68 -4.81 3.07
CA ILE A 180 -15.73 -5.94 3.05
C ILE A 180 -15.71 -6.65 4.41
N VAL A 181 -15.72 -5.88 5.50
CA VAL A 181 -15.77 -6.41 6.87
C VAL A 181 -17.07 -7.14 7.14
N LYS A 182 -18.23 -6.53 6.82
CA LYS A 182 -19.55 -7.18 6.99
C LYS A 182 -19.62 -8.50 6.24
N TRP A 183 -19.04 -8.57 5.04
CA TRP A 183 -18.97 -9.81 4.27
C TRP A 183 -17.99 -10.85 4.88
N ILE A 184 -16.81 -10.43 5.36
CA ILE A 184 -15.84 -11.33 6.02
C ILE A 184 -16.40 -11.92 7.31
N LEU A 185 -17.13 -11.11 8.09
CA LEU A 185 -17.77 -11.54 9.34
C LEU A 185 -19.04 -12.38 9.10
N GLY A 186 -19.47 -12.54 7.84
CA GLY A 186 -20.71 -13.24 7.50
C GLY A 186 -21.98 -12.50 7.94
N GLU A 187 -21.87 -11.20 8.21
CA GLU A 187 -22.96 -10.32 8.65
C GLU A 187 -23.67 -9.61 7.46
N GLY A 188 -23.29 -9.92 6.23
CA GLY A 188 -23.98 -9.47 5.03
C GLY A 188 -25.12 -10.40 4.67
N ASP A 189 -26.36 -10.01 4.95
CA ASP A 189 -27.47 -10.37 4.06
C ASP A 189 -27.03 -10.02 2.64
N THR A 190 -27.19 -10.95 1.70
CA THR A 190 -27.28 -10.61 0.28
C THR A 190 -28.14 -9.35 0.16
N PRO A 191 -27.71 -8.28 -0.54
CA PRO A 191 -28.54 -7.09 -0.67
C PRO A 191 -29.85 -7.54 -1.33
N VAL A 192 -30.92 -7.57 -0.53
CA VAL A 192 -32.25 -7.86 -1.04
C VAL A 192 -32.62 -6.63 -1.87
N ARG A 193 -32.69 -6.84 -3.18
CA ARG A 193 -33.19 -5.88 -4.16
C ARG A 193 -34.49 -5.25 -3.67
N HIS A 194 -34.52 -3.92 -3.59
CA HIS A 194 -35.73 -3.13 -3.70
C HIS A 194 -35.58 -2.10 -4.81
#